data_AF-A0A3N6QDY5-F1
#
_entry.id   AF-A0A3N6QDY5-F1
#
_cell.length_a   1.000
_cell.length_b   1.000
_cell.length_c   1.000
_cell.angle_alpha   90.00
_cell.angle_beta   90.00
_cell.angle_gamma   90.00
#
_symmetry.space_group_name_H-M   'P 1'
#
loop_
_entity.id
_entity.type
_entity.pdbx_description
1 polymer ?
#
loop_
_entity_poly.entity_id
_entity_poly.type
_entity_poly.pdbx_seq_one_letter_code
_entity_poly.pdbx_strand_id
1 'polypeptide(L)'
;MGFIMEFAENLVLRLMEDPEVRDRKAREHIYEMHERCKKIKEMWALPIRPYGFWTFERHNAQLRWDPQISQVAGRRDPYDDLLKDHPSSSN
;
A
#
# COMPACT_ATOMS: atom_id res chain seq x y z
N MET A 1 -56.55 30.70 15.08
CA MET A 1 -55.29 30.22 14.46
C MET A 1 -54.24 29.71 15.46
N GLY A 2 -54.27 30.09 16.74
CA GLY A 2 -53.25 29.66 17.73
C GLY A 2 -53.20 28.15 18.01
N PHE A 3 -54.35 27.50 18.19
CA PHE A 3 -54.42 26.06 18.53
C PHE A 3 -53.78 25.14 17.47
N ILE A 4 -53.95 25.45 16.18
CA ILE A 4 -53.37 24.64 15.09
C ILE A 4 -51.85 24.82 15.04
N MET A 5 -51.36 26.04 15.30
CA MET A 5 -49.93 26.32 15.37
C MET A 5 -49.26 25.64 16.57
N GLU A 6 -49.86 25.72 17.76
CA GLU A 6 -49.36 25.08 18.98
C GLU A 6 -49.33 23.54 18.87
N PHE A 7 -50.32 22.96 18.18
CA PHE A 7 -50.35 21.54 17.89
C PHE A 7 -49.25 21.14 16.89
N ALA A 8 -49.09 21.92 15.82
CA ALA A 8 -48.05 21.66 14.82
C ALA A 8 -46.63 21.78 15.41
N GLU A 9 -46.39 22.76 16.28
CA GLU A 9 -45.11 22.93 16.97
C GLU A 9 -44.76 21.73 17.87
N ASN A 10 -45.72 21.26 18.68
CA ASN A 10 -45.51 20.08 19.53
C ASN A 10 -45.33 18.78 18.72
N LEU A 11 -45.99 18.66 17.57
CA LEU A 11 -45.80 17.54 16.66
C LEU A 11 -44.37 17.54 16.09
N VAL A 12 -43.88 18.69 15.64
CA VAL A 12 -42.52 18.86 15.09
C VAL A 12 -41.46 18.58 16.16
N LEU A 13 -41.65 19.06 17.39
CA LEU A 13 -40.73 18.81 18.50
C LEU A 13 -40.61 17.32 18.86
N ARG A 14 -41.68 16.54 18.72
CA ARG A 14 -41.66 15.08 18.92
C ARG A 14 -41.05 14.31 17.74
N LEU A 15 -41.04 14.92 16.56
CA LEU A 15 -40.45 14.34 15.35
C LEU A 15 -38.96 14.69 15.20
N MET A 16 -38.44 15.59 16.02
CA MET A 16 -37.02 15.93 16.03
C MET A 16 -36.19 14.72 16.50
N GLU A 17 -35.08 14.45 15.80
CA GLU A 17 -34.21 13.32 16.11
C GLU A 17 -33.55 13.50 17.50
N ASP A 18 -33.58 12.45 18.31
CA ASP A 18 -32.93 12.46 19.63
C ASP A 18 -31.40 12.63 19.48
N PRO A 19 -30.80 13.67 20.08
CA PRO A 19 -29.38 13.99 19.88
C PRO A 19 -28.45 12.86 20.36
N GLU A 20 -28.84 12.14 21.42
CA GLU A 20 -28.10 11.00 21.96
C GLU A 20 -28.06 9.82 20.99
N VAL A 21 -29.15 9.58 20.25
CA VAL A 21 -29.23 8.48 19.27
C VAL A 21 -28.31 8.78 18.09
N ARG A 22 -28.31 10.03 17.62
CA ARG A 22 -27.42 10.51 16.56
C ARG A 22 -25.95 10.38 16.97
N ASP A 23 -25.60 10.82 18.17
CA ASP A 23 -24.23 10.73 18.68
C ASP A 23 -23.79 9.27 18.89
N ARG A 24 -24.68 8.40 19.35
CA ARG A 24 -24.41 6.95 19.43
C ARG A 24 -24.10 6.36 18.05
N LYS A 25 -24.92 6.65 17.04
CA LYS A 25 -24.71 6.18 15.66
C LYS A 25 -23.38 6.67 15.08
N ALA A 26 -23.01 7.92 15.35
CA ALA A 26 -21.72 8.46 14.94
C ALA A 26 -20.54 7.72 15.60
N ARG A 27 -20.64 7.41 16.90
CA ARG A 27 -19.62 6.63 17.62
C ARG A 27 -19.52 5.20 17.10
N GLU A 28 -20.66 4.53 16.88
CA GLU A 28 -20.71 3.19 16.29
C GLU A 28 -20.00 3.16 14.94
N HIS A 29 -20.24 4.15 14.07
CA HIS A 29 -19.57 4.25 12.78
C HIS A 29 -18.04 4.38 12.90
N ILE A 30 -17.56 5.18 13.85
CA ILE A 30 -16.11 5.34 14.12
C ILE A 30 -15.51 4.01 14.57
N TYR A 31 -16.19 3.28 15.46
CA TYR A 31 -15.72 1.98 15.93
C TYR A 31 -15.70 0.94 14.80
N GLU A 32 -16.73 0.90 13.95
CA GLU A 32 -16.73 0.02 12.77
C GLU A 32 -15.57 0.32 11.81
N MET A 33 -15.28 1.61 11.55
CA MET A 33 -14.13 1.99 10.75
C MET A 33 -12.82 1.51 11.37
N HIS A 34 -12.66 1.66 12.69
CA HIS A 34 -11.48 1.19 13.41
C HIS A 34 -11.30 -0.34 13.27
N GLU A 35 -12.36 -1.11 13.45
CA GLU A 35 -12.33 -2.57 13.30
C GLU A 35 -11.97 -3.01 11.87
N ARG A 36 -12.49 -2.33 10.85
CA ARG A 36 -12.13 -2.60 9.44
C ARG A 36 -10.64 -2.42 9.19
N CYS A 37 -10.00 -1.45 9.84
CA CYS A 37 -8.57 -1.21 9.70
C CYS A 37 -7.67 -2.24 10.41
N LYS A 38 -8.17 -3.03 11.37
CA LYS A 38 -7.34 -4.01 12.10
C LYS A 38 -6.71 -5.06 11.18
N LYS A 39 -7.50 -5.66 10.29
CA LYS A 39 -7.02 -6.67 9.31
C LYS A 39 -5.94 -6.11 8.39
N ILE A 40 -6.10 -4.87 7.94
CA ILE A 40 -5.12 -4.21 7.10
C ILE A 40 -3.84 -3.97 7.91
N LYS A 41 -3.93 -3.48 9.15
CA LYS A 41 -2.76 -3.29 10.02
C LYS A 41 -2.01 -4.60 10.30
N GLU A 42 -2.72 -5.71 10.50
CA GLU A 42 -2.11 -7.03 10.64
C GLU A 42 -1.33 -7.44 9.40
N MET A 43 -1.88 -7.22 8.20
CA MET A 43 -1.16 -7.45 6.95
C MET A 43 0.06 -6.55 6.78
N TRP A 44 -0.02 -5.29 7.22
CA TRP A 44 1.09 -4.34 7.17
C TRP A 44 2.19 -4.65 8.20
N ALA A 45 1.85 -5.36 9.28
CA ALA A 45 2.84 -5.85 10.24
C ALA A 45 3.68 -7.00 9.67
N LEU A 46 3.20 -7.68 8.62
CA LEU A 46 4.00 -8.65 7.90
C LEU A 46 5.15 -7.93 7.17
N PRO A 47 6.38 -8.43 7.27
CA PRO A 47 7.50 -7.79 6.61
C PRO A 47 7.34 -7.92 5.09
N ILE A 48 7.57 -6.82 4.36
CA ILE A 48 7.47 -6.76 2.87
C ILE A 48 8.29 -7.87 2.22
N ARG A 49 9.42 -8.25 2.83
CA ARG A 49 10.15 -9.47 2.52
C ARG A 49 10.55 -10.17 3.81
N PRO A 50 10.45 -11.51 3.88
CA PRO A 50 10.81 -12.26 5.09
C PRO A 50 12.25 -12.00 5.50
N TYR A 51 12.52 -12.12 6.80
CA TYR A 51 13.89 -12.08 7.33
C TYR A 51 14.77 -13.03 6.54
N GLY A 52 15.96 -12.59 6.18
CA GLY A 52 16.83 -13.39 5.32
C GLY A 52 16.82 -13.00 3.85
N PHE A 53 15.82 -12.24 3.38
CA PHE A 53 15.71 -11.98 1.94
C PHE A 53 16.96 -11.29 1.35
N TRP A 54 17.50 -10.28 2.04
CA TRP A 54 18.72 -9.58 1.61
C TRP A 54 20.01 -10.17 2.20
N THR A 55 19.90 -11.09 3.17
CA THR A 55 21.08 -11.64 3.87
C THR A 55 21.41 -13.06 3.43
N PHE A 56 20.47 -13.81 2.86
CA PHE A 56 20.73 -15.15 2.34
C PHE A 56 21.25 -15.09 0.90
N GLU A 57 22.38 -15.74 0.68
CA GLU A 57 22.99 -15.85 -0.64
C GLU A 57 22.05 -16.45 -1.68
N ARG A 58 21.12 -17.35 -1.31
CA ARG A 58 20.15 -17.93 -2.26
C ARG A 58 19.30 -16.87 -2.97
N HIS A 59 18.90 -15.81 -2.27
CA HIS A 59 18.09 -14.73 -2.84
C HIS A 59 18.95 -13.67 -3.55
N ASN A 60 20.23 -13.53 -3.17
CA ASN A 60 21.20 -12.65 -3.81
C ASN A 60 21.98 -13.32 -4.95
N ALA A 61 21.85 -14.64 -5.14
CA ALA A 61 22.58 -15.39 -6.15
C ALA A 61 22.28 -14.85 -7.56
N GLN A 62 21.03 -14.42 -7.79
CA GLN A 62 20.63 -13.79 -9.03
C GLN A 62 21.37 -12.46 -9.27
N LEU A 63 21.56 -11.63 -8.24
CA LEU A 63 22.34 -10.38 -8.34
C LEU A 63 23.83 -10.64 -8.55
N ARG A 64 24.35 -11.76 -8.03
CA ARG A 64 25.74 -12.19 -8.25
C ARG A 64 25.96 -12.73 -9.67
N TRP A 65 24.96 -13.42 -10.23
CA TRP A 65 25.04 -14.01 -11.57
C TRP A 65 24.62 -13.05 -12.68
N ASP A 66 23.76 -12.06 -12.43
CA ASP A 66 23.31 -11.05 -13.41
C ASP A 66 24.47 -10.34 -14.15
N PRO A 67 25.54 -9.88 -13.48
CA PRO A 67 26.70 -9.28 -14.14
C PRO A 67 27.50 -10.26 -15.00
N GLN A 68 27.34 -11.58 -14.78
CA GLN A 68 27.98 -12.63 -15.57
C GLN A 68 27.13 -13.04 -16.79
N ILE A 69 25.87 -12.60 -16.88
CA ILE A 69 24.98 -12.88 -18.01
C ILE A 69 25.47 -12.22 -19.30
N SER A 70 26.19 -11.10 -19.22
CA SER A 70 26.76 -10.43 -20.40
C SER A 70 27.79 -11.29 -21.15
N GLN A 71 28.43 -12.26 -20.46
CA GLN A 71 29.47 -13.13 -21.02
C GLN A 71 29.00 -14.58 -21.23
N VAL A 72 27.69 -14.85 -21.22
CA VAL A 72 27.16 -16.19 -21.53
C VAL A 72 27.27 -16.47 -23.02
N ALA A 73 27.73 -17.68 -23.38
CA ALA A 73 27.85 -18.12 -24.77
C ALA A 73 26.54 -17.88 -25.56
N GLY A 74 26.60 -17.00 -26.56
CA GLY A 74 25.46 -16.62 -27.40
C GLY A 74 24.84 -15.24 -27.09
N ARG A 75 25.28 -14.54 -26.03
CA ARG A 75 25.00 -13.11 -25.80
C ARG A 75 26.24 -12.28 -26.11
N ARG A 76 26.04 -11.16 -26.82
CA ARG A 76 27.10 -10.19 -27.17
C ARG A 76 26.96 -9.00 -26.24
N ASP A 77 28.01 -8.66 -25.49
CA ASP A 77 28.01 -7.47 -24.64
C ASP A 77 27.95 -6.22 -25.53
N PRO A 78 27.05 -5.25 -25.29
CA PRO A 78 27.03 -3.99 -26.05
C PRO A 78 28.35 -3.21 -26.04
N TYR A 79 29.25 -3.48 -25.08
CA TYR A 79 30.56 -2.83 -25.00
C TYR A 79 31.71 -3.63 -25.66
N ASP A 80 31.51 -4.89 -26.05
CA ASP A 80 32.53 -5.71 -26.74
C ASP A 80 32.89 -5.14 -28.13
N ASP A 81 31.97 -4.42 -28.74
CA ASP A 81 32.20 -3.82 -30.06
C ASP A 81 33.02 -2.52 -29.97
N LEU A 82 32.95 -1.81 -28.84
CA LEU A 82 33.77 -0.62 -28.61
C LEU A 82 35.25 -0.96 -28.41
N LEU A 83 35.55 -2.18 -27.94
CA LEU A 83 36.93 -2.65 -27.75
C LEU A 83 37.59 -3.05 -29.09
N LYS A 84 36.81 -3.35 -30.13
CA LYS A 84 37.31 -3.71 -31.47
C LYS A 84 37.75 -2.50 -32.29
N ASP A 85 37.15 -1.35 -32.02
CA ASP A 85 37.43 -0.10 -32.75
C ASP A 85 38.69 0.63 -32.27
N HIS A 86 39.27 0.20 -31.13
CA HIS A 86 40.63 0.56 -30.77
C HIS A 86 41.59 -0.52 -31.24
N PRO A 87 42.28 -0.34 -32.39
CA PRO A 87 43.45 -1.16 -32.67
C PRO A 87 44.41 -0.98 -31.50
N SER A 88 44.77 -2.08 -30.85
CA SER A 88 45.92 -2.13 -29.97
C SER A 88 47.09 -1.56 -30.76
N SER A 89 47.50 -0.33 -30.46
CA SER A 89 48.78 0.16 -30.93
C SER A 89 49.83 -0.66 -30.17
N SER A 90 50.21 -1.78 -30.76
CA SER A 90 51.39 -2.53 -30.39
C SER A 90 52.59 -1.59 -30.48
N ASN A 91 53.14 -1.21 -29.33
CA ASN A 91 54.54 -0.83 -29.20
C ASN A 91 55.33 -2.06 -28.73
#